data_AF-A0A8C5VNY6-F1
#
_entry.id   AF-A0A8C5VNY6-F1
#
_cell.length_a   1.000
_cell.length_b   1.000
_cell.length_c   1.000
_cell.angle_alpha   90.00
_cell.angle_beta   90.00
_cell.angle_gamma   90.00
#
_symmetry.space_group_name_H-M   'P 1'
#
loop_
_entity.id
_entity.type
_entity.pdbx_description
1 polymer ?
#
loop_
_entity_poly.entity_id
_entity_poly.type
_entity_poly.pdbx_seq_one_letter_code
_entity_poly.pdbx_strand_id
1 'polypeptide(L)'
;SETRSLEQASLLSTLPNSVVHLAGSLCDVYSGLLSHQSMILAMNSSFVDPLLQFENQLKIIESSFNMLVTIPSLAKVKKLGTTDEEVEDVVNLYHNIFNTFEDTLLILVSKDLYKLQILKEIIVWMSEDDSYLQERMMVIIRRVLHFASREVVGHTSVDAPCLGVLAAELCLLCSHADSSITQQAALGLYHLLHIAKCQTEDIEQSKLPSHDHNYLLPSSSDIELLSTGFRDKSKISQRIGQSLLPSLLTDFVWSLLKKLCIFDNKIATEAASILKLTLEYHAQKVTMVSKIVDVIYNQLCENSAHSMKHDMLRVITLLIRTSPKKIIFQLMDYPVPADDILLLMWQAAGSEAKVAPHVLKTILLILKGKPGEMQESTERRRFSLDAANMMPVAACQALCTLLPITAYKKAAAQCFPHLLMSLMLQLFYSSDLRLIPMNSRLCVLNALRTLLNCSGLQLVDIALERMNCWSQFSQALFQNHGVQIIAKALTDINFPQFPETLHYLYKLSVEGPRRSEDSIITILFLTEVNSNQDSSFLSSFLNTGSYQD
;
A
#
# COMPACT_ATOMS: atom_id res chain seq x y z
N SER A 1 -72.67 -29.20 23.11
CA SER A 1 -71.41 -29.26 22.36
C SER A 1 -71.14 -27.99 21.54
N GLU A 2 -71.88 -26.89 21.73
CA GLU A 2 -71.62 -25.60 21.06
C GLU A 2 -71.16 -24.48 22.01
N THR A 3 -71.03 -24.76 23.31
CA THR A 3 -70.60 -23.76 24.31
C THR A 3 -69.12 -23.83 24.65
N ARG A 4 -68.40 -24.89 24.28
CA ARG A 4 -66.93 -25.01 24.46
C ARG A 4 -66.10 -24.49 23.29
N SER A 5 -66.72 -24.25 22.13
CA SER A 5 -66.05 -23.68 20.95
C SER A 5 -65.95 -22.15 20.99
N LEU A 6 -66.78 -21.48 21.80
CA LEU A 6 -66.74 -20.02 21.98
C LEU A 6 -65.77 -19.57 23.10
N GLU A 7 -65.50 -20.41 24.11
CA GLU A 7 -64.53 -20.10 25.17
C GLU A 7 -63.06 -20.32 24.74
N GLN A 8 -62.79 -21.19 23.76
CA GLN A 8 -61.45 -21.30 23.16
C GLN A 8 -61.16 -20.19 22.14
N ALA A 9 -62.21 -19.59 21.55
CA ALA A 9 -62.06 -18.42 20.68
C ALA A 9 -61.87 -17.11 21.46
N SER A 10 -62.29 -17.04 22.74
CA SER A 10 -62.11 -15.84 23.57
C SER A 10 -60.75 -15.74 24.25
N LEU A 11 -60.02 -16.85 24.45
CA LEU A 11 -58.68 -16.84 25.05
C LEU A 11 -57.57 -16.40 24.09
N LEU A 12 -57.82 -16.43 22.77
CA LEU A 12 -56.94 -15.85 21.74
C LEU A 12 -57.17 -14.35 21.52
N SER A 13 -58.19 -13.75 22.15
CA SER A 13 -58.56 -12.34 21.96
C SER A 13 -57.86 -11.36 22.92
N THR A 14 -56.97 -11.86 23.78
CA THR A 14 -56.29 -11.07 24.82
C THR A 14 -54.77 -11.15 24.74
N LEU A 15 -54.19 -11.35 23.55
CA LEU A 15 -52.82 -10.92 23.29
C LEU A 15 -52.88 -9.66 22.40
N PRO A 16 -52.11 -8.60 22.72
CA PRO A 16 -52.04 -7.45 21.82
C PRO A 16 -51.60 -7.95 20.44
N ASN A 17 -52.34 -7.63 19.38
CA ASN A 17 -52.09 -8.08 18.00
C ASN A 17 -50.63 -7.90 17.53
N SER A 18 -49.85 -7.01 18.16
CA SER A 18 -48.41 -6.83 17.91
C SER A 18 -47.54 -8.00 18.37
N VAL A 19 -47.94 -8.72 19.42
CA VAL A 19 -47.19 -9.85 20.01
C VAL A 19 -47.26 -11.08 19.11
N VAL A 20 -48.47 -11.43 18.65
CA VAL A 20 -48.71 -12.56 17.75
C VAL A 20 -48.01 -12.34 16.40
N HIS A 21 -48.05 -11.09 15.89
CA HIS A 21 -47.38 -10.73 14.64
C HIS A 21 -45.85 -10.84 14.72
N LEU A 22 -45.25 -10.51 15.88
CA LEU A 22 -43.80 -10.60 16.04
C LEU A 22 -43.31 -12.04 16.26
N ALA A 23 -44.05 -12.86 17.03
CA ALA A 23 -43.74 -14.27 17.18
C ALA A 23 -43.87 -15.03 15.85
N GLY A 24 -44.90 -14.74 15.05
CA GLY A 24 -45.03 -15.23 13.68
C GLY A 24 -43.84 -14.83 12.81
N SER A 25 -43.42 -13.57 12.87
CA SER A 25 -42.25 -13.08 12.15
C SER A 25 -40.94 -13.81 12.53
N LEU A 26 -40.74 -14.21 13.79
CA LEU A 26 -39.57 -14.99 14.20
C LEU A 26 -39.59 -16.41 13.60
N CYS A 27 -40.76 -17.06 13.63
CA CYS A 27 -40.93 -18.38 13.02
C CYS A 27 -40.74 -18.36 11.50
N ASP A 28 -41.21 -17.31 10.83
CA ASP A 28 -41.02 -17.11 9.39
C ASP A 28 -39.53 -16.95 9.05
N VAL A 29 -38.79 -16.16 9.83
CA VAL A 29 -37.33 -16.03 9.66
C VAL A 29 -36.62 -17.35 9.90
N TYR A 30 -36.96 -18.08 10.97
CA TYR A 30 -36.37 -19.38 11.25
C TYR A 30 -36.60 -20.38 10.11
N SER A 31 -37.83 -20.45 9.61
CA SER A 31 -38.20 -21.32 8.48
C SER A 31 -37.49 -20.93 7.19
N GLY A 32 -37.35 -19.62 6.93
CA GLY A 32 -36.59 -19.09 5.80
C GLY A 32 -35.12 -19.48 5.84
N LEU A 33 -34.48 -19.37 7.01
CA LEU A 33 -33.08 -19.78 7.19
C LEU A 33 -32.85 -21.27 7.00
N LEU A 34 -33.77 -22.13 7.49
CA LEU A 34 -33.69 -23.57 7.25
C LEU A 34 -33.84 -23.91 5.76
N SER A 35 -34.69 -23.19 5.03
CA SER A 35 -34.83 -23.33 3.58
C SER A 35 -33.52 -22.96 2.87
N HIS A 36 -32.92 -21.82 3.23
CA HIS A 36 -31.64 -21.38 2.69
C HIS A 36 -30.49 -22.35 2.99
N GLN A 37 -30.41 -22.87 4.21
CA GLN A 37 -29.42 -23.89 4.59
C GLN A 37 -29.60 -25.17 3.75
N SER A 38 -30.85 -25.60 3.54
CA SER A 38 -31.17 -26.75 2.68
C SER A 38 -30.75 -26.52 1.23
N MET A 39 -30.95 -25.31 0.70
CA MET A 39 -30.47 -24.94 -0.64
C MET A 39 -28.95 -24.98 -0.73
N ILE A 40 -28.24 -24.45 0.28
CA ILE A 40 -26.77 -24.48 0.34
C ILE A 40 -26.25 -25.92 0.37
N LEU A 41 -26.86 -26.80 1.17
CA LEU A 41 -26.51 -28.22 1.23
C LEU A 41 -26.74 -28.91 -0.12
N ALA A 42 -27.89 -28.68 -0.75
CA ALA A 42 -28.19 -29.22 -2.08
C ALA A 42 -27.20 -28.72 -3.14
N MET A 43 -26.86 -27.43 -3.13
CA MET A 43 -25.83 -26.86 -3.99
C MET A 43 -24.47 -27.50 -3.74
N ASN A 44 -24.09 -27.71 -2.48
CA ASN A 44 -22.83 -28.34 -2.12
C ASN A 44 -22.70 -29.79 -2.63
N SER A 45 -23.82 -30.49 -2.83
CA SER A 45 -23.86 -31.85 -3.39
C SER A 45 -24.00 -31.88 -4.92
N SER A 46 -24.09 -30.73 -5.59
CA SER A 46 -24.28 -30.63 -7.04
C SER A 46 -22.98 -30.38 -7.82
N PHE A 47 -22.95 -30.77 -9.10
CA PHE A 47 -21.83 -30.52 -10.03
C PHE A 47 -21.96 -29.15 -10.72
N VAL A 48 -22.13 -28.08 -9.95
CA VAL A 48 -22.15 -26.71 -10.46
C VAL A 48 -20.73 -26.16 -10.53
N ASP A 49 -20.47 -25.28 -11.50
CA ASP A 49 -19.21 -24.53 -11.59
C ASP A 49 -18.87 -23.86 -10.24
N PRO A 50 -17.63 -23.99 -9.72
CA PRO A 50 -17.28 -23.48 -8.39
C PRO A 50 -17.49 -21.97 -8.19
N LEU A 51 -17.26 -21.15 -9.22
CA LEU A 51 -17.45 -19.70 -9.14
C LEU A 51 -18.94 -19.37 -9.07
N LEU A 52 -19.73 -19.95 -9.97
CA LEU A 52 -21.19 -19.74 -9.97
C LEU A 52 -21.85 -20.29 -8.70
N GLN A 53 -21.34 -21.39 -8.16
CA GLN A 53 -21.75 -21.92 -6.86
C GLN A 53 -21.46 -20.92 -5.74
N PHE A 54 -20.27 -20.31 -5.71
CA PHE A 54 -19.92 -19.30 -4.71
C PHE A 54 -20.82 -18.06 -4.80
N GLU A 55 -21.05 -17.53 -5.99
CA GLU A 55 -21.92 -16.36 -6.19
C GLU A 55 -23.36 -16.61 -5.70
N ASN A 56 -23.91 -17.79 -6.00
CA ASN A 56 -25.25 -18.15 -5.55
C ASN A 56 -25.31 -18.36 -4.03
N GLN A 57 -24.28 -18.99 -3.44
CA GLN A 57 -24.17 -19.14 -1.99
C GLN A 57 -24.08 -17.77 -1.30
N LEU A 58 -23.29 -16.84 -1.85
CA LEU A 58 -23.17 -15.49 -1.30
C LEU A 58 -24.53 -14.77 -1.31
N LYS A 59 -25.30 -14.85 -2.40
CA LYS A 59 -26.66 -14.26 -2.48
C LYS A 59 -27.62 -14.88 -1.47
N ILE A 60 -27.54 -16.19 -1.24
CA ILE A 60 -28.37 -16.87 -0.23
C ILE A 60 -27.98 -16.39 1.17
N ILE A 61 -26.68 -16.27 1.46
CA ILE A 61 -26.21 -15.75 2.74
C ILE A 61 -26.59 -14.27 2.93
N GLU A 62 -26.51 -13.43 1.90
CA GLU A 62 -26.97 -12.05 1.93
C GLU A 62 -28.47 -11.96 2.23
N SER A 63 -29.30 -12.76 1.55
CA SER A 63 -30.73 -12.83 1.85
C SER A 63 -31.00 -13.34 3.27
N SER A 64 -30.18 -14.26 3.76
CA SER A 64 -30.28 -14.79 5.13
C SER A 64 -29.91 -13.72 6.17
N PHE A 65 -28.86 -12.94 5.88
CA PHE A 65 -28.45 -11.81 6.71
C PHE A 65 -29.56 -10.75 6.78
N ASN A 66 -30.16 -10.39 5.65
CA ASN A 66 -31.26 -9.43 5.59
C ASN A 66 -32.48 -9.88 6.42
N MET A 67 -32.76 -11.18 6.49
CA MET A 67 -33.79 -11.70 7.40
C MET A 67 -33.41 -11.47 8.87
N LEU A 68 -32.14 -11.63 9.24
CA LEU A 68 -31.67 -11.41 10.62
C LEU A 68 -31.75 -9.93 11.04
N VAL A 69 -31.53 -9.00 10.12
CA VAL A 69 -31.64 -7.55 10.38
C VAL A 69 -33.05 -7.15 10.83
N THR A 70 -34.08 -7.85 10.33
CA THR A 70 -35.48 -7.57 10.71
C THR A 70 -35.83 -8.00 12.15
N ILE A 71 -34.98 -8.82 12.78
CA ILE A 71 -35.24 -9.38 14.11
C ILE A 71 -34.91 -8.36 15.19
N PRO A 72 -35.83 -8.02 16.12
CA PRO A 72 -35.54 -7.07 17.18
C PRO A 72 -34.58 -7.63 18.24
N SER A 73 -33.97 -6.74 19.03
CA SER A 73 -33.04 -7.14 20.10
C SER A 73 -33.66 -8.12 21.12
N LEU A 74 -32.83 -8.99 21.68
CA LEU A 74 -33.25 -10.00 22.68
C LEU A 74 -34.04 -9.39 23.85
N ALA A 75 -33.71 -8.17 24.28
CA ALA A 75 -34.42 -7.47 25.35
C ALA A 75 -35.87 -7.09 24.98
N LYS A 76 -36.14 -6.82 23.69
CA LYS A 76 -37.50 -6.58 23.18
C LYS A 76 -38.25 -7.90 23.00
N VAL A 77 -37.56 -8.93 22.54
CA VAL A 77 -38.10 -10.30 22.36
C VAL A 77 -38.53 -10.90 23.70
N LYS A 78 -37.76 -10.70 24.78
CA LYS A 78 -38.13 -11.16 26.13
C LYS A 78 -39.40 -10.51 26.69
N LYS A 79 -39.74 -9.30 26.23
CA LYS A 79 -40.97 -8.60 26.64
C LYS A 79 -42.23 -9.15 25.95
N LEU A 80 -42.06 -10.13 25.06
CA LEU A 80 -43.13 -10.69 24.26
C LEU A 80 -43.86 -11.83 24.97
N GLY A 81 -43.17 -12.59 25.82
CA GLY A 81 -43.78 -13.67 26.58
C GLY A 81 -44.57 -13.12 27.77
N THR A 82 -45.75 -13.70 28.01
CA THR A 82 -46.63 -13.33 29.12
C THR A 82 -46.48 -14.29 30.31
N THR A 83 -46.00 -15.51 30.05
CA THR A 83 -45.66 -16.54 31.04
C THR A 83 -44.16 -16.88 30.97
N ASP A 84 -43.60 -17.44 32.04
CA ASP A 84 -42.19 -17.84 32.07
C ASP A 84 -41.85 -18.87 30.97
N GLU A 85 -42.78 -19.79 30.66
CA GLU A 85 -42.63 -20.79 29.58
C GLU A 85 -42.62 -20.12 28.20
N GLU A 86 -43.53 -19.19 27.92
CA GLU A 86 -43.56 -18.45 26.65
C GLU A 86 -42.31 -17.59 26.44
N VAL A 87 -41.78 -16.98 27.52
CA VAL A 87 -40.54 -16.23 27.45
C VAL A 87 -39.37 -17.15 27.10
N GLU A 88 -39.31 -18.35 27.70
CA GLU A 88 -38.27 -19.34 27.42
C GLU A 88 -38.33 -19.84 25.97
N ASP A 89 -39.51 -20.20 25.48
CA ASP A 89 -39.71 -20.68 24.11
C ASP A 89 -39.29 -19.65 23.06
N VAL A 90 -39.69 -18.39 23.24
CA VAL A 90 -39.35 -17.31 22.30
C VAL A 90 -37.86 -16.98 22.36
N VAL A 91 -37.22 -17.06 23.54
CA VAL A 91 -35.77 -16.91 23.68
C VAL A 91 -35.01 -18.05 23.02
N ASN A 92 -35.50 -19.29 23.15
CA ASN A 92 -34.92 -20.46 22.48
C ASN A 92 -35.04 -20.34 20.95
N LEU A 93 -36.19 -19.92 20.43
CA LEU A 93 -36.37 -19.65 19.00
C LEU A 93 -35.40 -18.57 18.50
N TYR A 94 -35.25 -17.48 19.25
CA TYR A 94 -34.29 -16.43 18.93
C TYR A 94 -32.85 -16.99 18.83
N HIS A 95 -32.43 -17.81 19.79
CA HIS A 95 -31.11 -18.43 19.75
C HIS A 95 -30.95 -19.40 18.59
N ASN A 96 -31.97 -20.21 18.30
CA ASN A 96 -31.97 -21.15 17.20
C ASN A 96 -31.82 -20.45 15.85
N ILE A 97 -32.44 -19.28 15.65
CA ILE A 97 -32.29 -18.48 14.44
C ILE A 97 -30.81 -18.13 14.15
N PHE A 98 -30.12 -17.55 15.13
CA PHE A 98 -28.71 -17.20 14.95
C PHE A 98 -27.81 -18.43 14.86
N ASN A 99 -28.11 -19.49 15.61
CA ASN A 99 -27.38 -20.77 15.52
C ASN A 99 -27.52 -21.39 14.13
N THR A 100 -28.70 -21.38 13.52
CA THR A 100 -28.90 -21.89 12.16
C THR A 100 -28.11 -21.09 11.12
N PHE A 101 -28.03 -19.77 11.28
CA PHE A 101 -27.17 -18.95 10.42
C PHE A 101 -25.68 -19.27 10.62
N GLU A 102 -25.23 -19.39 11.88
CA GLU A 102 -23.87 -19.82 12.22
C GLU A 102 -23.55 -21.20 11.60
N ASP A 103 -24.42 -22.19 11.81
CA ASP A 103 -24.28 -23.55 11.27
C ASP A 103 -24.18 -23.54 9.75
N THR A 104 -24.94 -22.69 9.08
CA THR A 104 -24.87 -22.52 7.63
C THR A 104 -23.50 -22.01 7.18
N LEU A 105 -22.89 -21.07 7.90
CA LEU A 105 -21.54 -20.61 7.63
C LEU A 105 -20.49 -21.69 7.93
N LEU A 106 -20.67 -22.46 9.01
CA LEU A 106 -19.80 -23.59 9.35
C LEU A 106 -19.85 -24.69 8.27
N ILE A 107 -21.03 -24.99 7.73
CA ILE A 107 -21.23 -25.92 6.60
C ILE A 107 -20.48 -25.45 5.35
N LEU A 108 -20.49 -24.15 5.06
CA LEU A 108 -19.77 -23.60 3.91
C LEU A 108 -18.26 -23.71 4.08
N VAL A 109 -17.74 -23.32 5.25
CA VAL A 109 -16.30 -23.27 5.53
C VAL A 109 -15.69 -24.66 5.75
N SER A 110 -16.46 -25.63 6.27
CA SER A 110 -15.98 -27.01 6.44
C SER A 110 -15.68 -27.71 5.12
N LYS A 111 -16.35 -27.29 4.04
CA LYS A 111 -16.12 -27.84 2.70
C LYS A 111 -14.90 -27.22 2.02
N ASP A 112 -14.74 -25.91 2.17
CA ASP A 112 -13.69 -25.15 1.50
C ASP A 112 -13.39 -23.84 2.24
N LEU A 113 -12.13 -23.62 2.61
CA LEU A 113 -11.67 -22.42 3.30
C LEU A 113 -11.73 -21.16 2.42
N TYR A 114 -11.83 -21.29 1.10
CA TYR A 114 -12.11 -20.18 0.20
C TYR A 114 -13.41 -19.45 0.58
N LYS A 115 -14.39 -20.17 1.14
CA LYS A 115 -15.68 -19.62 1.58
C LYS A 115 -15.57 -18.61 2.72
N LEU A 116 -14.42 -18.51 3.39
CA LEU A 116 -14.13 -17.44 4.35
C LEU A 116 -14.29 -16.04 3.76
N GLN A 117 -14.24 -15.89 2.43
CA GLN A 117 -14.56 -14.65 1.74
C GLN A 117 -15.93 -14.08 2.11
N ILE A 118 -16.90 -14.91 2.45
CA ILE A 118 -18.25 -14.48 2.86
C ILE A 118 -18.18 -13.62 4.13
N LEU A 119 -17.24 -13.92 5.05
CA LEU A 119 -17.08 -13.15 6.28
C LEU A 119 -16.71 -11.69 6.01
N LYS A 120 -16.01 -11.41 4.89
CA LYS A 120 -15.66 -10.05 4.49
C LYS A 120 -16.91 -9.24 4.16
N GLU A 121 -17.84 -9.86 3.45
CA GLU A 121 -19.10 -9.22 3.07
C GLU A 121 -20.01 -9.02 4.30
N ILE A 122 -20.06 -10.00 5.22
CA ILE A 122 -20.79 -9.85 6.50
C ILE A 122 -20.26 -8.67 7.33
N ILE A 123 -18.94 -8.45 7.35
CA ILE A 123 -18.35 -7.30 8.05
C ILE A 123 -18.79 -5.96 7.42
N VAL A 124 -18.94 -5.92 6.10
CA VAL A 124 -19.46 -4.74 5.39
C VAL A 124 -20.93 -4.53 5.76
N TRP A 125 -21.76 -5.57 5.67
CA TRP A 125 -23.19 -5.48 5.96
C TRP A 125 -23.46 -5.05 7.40
N MET A 126 -22.78 -5.64 8.38
CA MET A 126 -22.99 -5.26 9.78
C MET A 126 -22.56 -3.82 10.09
N SER A 127 -21.67 -3.22 9.28
CA SER A 127 -21.26 -1.82 9.49
C SER A 127 -22.37 -0.80 9.20
N GLU A 128 -23.44 -1.23 8.53
CA GLU A 128 -24.62 -0.41 8.20
C GLU A 128 -25.71 -0.46 9.30
N ASP A 129 -25.62 -1.39 10.25
CA ASP A 129 -26.69 -1.77 11.16
C ASP A 129 -26.48 -1.39 12.65
N ASP A 130 -27.52 -1.63 13.46
CA ASP A 130 -27.57 -1.42 14.91
C ASP A 130 -26.47 -2.16 15.71
N SER A 131 -26.03 -1.57 16.83
CA SER A 131 -24.91 -2.05 17.64
C SER A 131 -25.07 -3.48 18.20
N TYR A 132 -26.29 -3.93 18.50
CA TYR A 132 -26.51 -5.29 19.03
C TYR A 132 -26.30 -6.38 17.96
N LEU A 133 -26.64 -6.09 16.70
CA LEU A 133 -26.47 -7.03 15.60
C LEU A 133 -24.98 -7.15 15.27
N GLN A 134 -24.25 -6.03 15.28
CA GLN A 134 -22.79 -6.00 15.15
C GLN A 134 -22.10 -6.90 16.19
N GLU A 135 -22.47 -6.78 17.46
CA GLU A 135 -21.91 -7.63 18.51
C GLU A 135 -22.16 -9.12 18.23
N ARG A 136 -23.40 -9.49 17.86
CA ARG A 136 -23.76 -10.88 17.58
C ARG A 136 -23.08 -11.43 16.33
N MET A 137 -23.02 -10.66 15.26
CA MET A 137 -22.32 -11.06 14.04
C MET A 137 -20.83 -11.24 14.30
N MET A 138 -20.22 -10.41 15.14
CA MET A 138 -18.82 -10.59 15.54
C MET A 138 -18.57 -11.86 16.35
N VAL A 139 -19.50 -12.27 17.19
CA VAL A 139 -19.43 -13.59 17.87
C VAL A 139 -19.46 -14.73 16.85
N ILE A 140 -20.34 -14.66 15.86
CA ILE A 140 -20.46 -15.66 14.78
C ILE A 140 -19.19 -15.70 13.95
N ILE A 141 -18.69 -14.55 13.49
CA ILE A 141 -17.42 -14.43 12.73
C ILE A 141 -16.26 -15.07 13.50
N ARG A 142 -16.12 -14.76 14.80
CA ARG A 142 -15.09 -15.37 15.65
C ARG A 142 -15.24 -16.89 15.70
N ARG A 143 -16.45 -17.41 15.88
CA ARG A 143 -16.70 -18.86 15.97
C ARG A 143 -16.41 -19.57 14.65
N VAL A 144 -16.78 -18.97 13.51
CA VAL A 144 -16.44 -19.50 12.17
C VAL A 144 -14.93 -19.52 11.96
N LEU A 145 -14.21 -18.44 12.34
CA LEU A 145 -12.74 -18.41 12.26
C LEU A 145 -12.09 -19.41 13.21
N HIS A 146 -12.64 -19.59 14.41
CA HIS A 146 -12.18 -20.61 15.35
C HIS A 146 -12.32 -22.02 14.76
N PHE A 147 -13.49 -22.34 14.20
CA PHE A 147 -13.74 -23.60 13.52
C PHE A 147 -12.77 -23.81 12.35
N ALA A 148 -12.65 -22.82 11.47
CA ALA A 148 -11.71 -22.86 10.34
C ALA A 148 -10.26 -23.11 10.81
N SER A 149 -9.82 -22.47 11.89
CA SER A 149 -8.47 -22.64 12.43
C SER A 149 -8.18 -24.06 12.92
N ARG A 150 -9.21 -24.83 13.29
CA ARG A 150 -9.10 -26.24 13.67
C ARG A 150 -9.09 -27.15 12.45
N GLU A 151 -9.95 -26.88 11.47
CA GLU A 151 -10.04 -27.67 10.23
C GLU A 151 -8.74 -27.61 9.40
N VAL A 152 -8.06 -26.47 9.44
CA VAL A 152 -6.78 -26.25 8.74
C VAL A 152 -5.71 -27.31 9.06
N VAL A 153 -5.70 -27.86 10.28
CA VAL A 153 -4.71 -28.89 10.69
C VAL A 153 -4.87 -30.19 9.90
N GLY A 154 -6.07 -30.45 9.35
CA GLY A 154 -6.35 -31.63 8.53
C GLY A 154 -6.07 -31.46 7.03
N HIS A 155 -5.76 -30.25 6.55
CA HIS A 155 -5.63 -29.96 5.12
C HIS A 155 -4.15 -29.96 4.68
N THR A 156 -3.86 -30.55 3.50
CA THR A 156 -2.51 -30.57 2.91
C THR A 156 -2.11 -29.25 2.23
N SER A 157 -3.09 -28.43 1.87
CA SER A 157 -2.90 -27.08 1.35
C SER A 157 -4.09 -26.22 1.75
N VAL A 158 -3.82 -25.02 2.26
CA VAL A 158 -4.85 -24.10 2.74
C VAL A 158 -4.96 -22.94 1.77
N ASP A 159 -6.03 -22.89 0.97
CA ASP A 159 -6.32 -21.73 0.14
C ASP A 159 -7.36 -20.84 0.81
N ALA A 160 -6.94 -19.65 1.22
CA ALA A 160 -7.78 -18.64 1.86
C ALA A 160 -7.26 -17.25 1.48
N PRO A 161 -7.57 -16.77 0.26
CA PRO A 161 -6.98 -15.54 -0.28
C PRO A 161 -7.49 -14.27 0.42
N CYS A 162 -8.59 -14.36 1.18
CA CYS A 162 -9.20 -13.21 1.83
C CYS A 162 -8.59 -12.83 3.18
N LEU A 163 -7.66 -13.63 3.72
CA LEU A 163 -7.13 -13.42 5.07
C LEU A 163 -6.46 -12.06 5.24
N GLY A 164 -5.81 -11.53 4.19
CA GLY A 164 -5.23 -10.18 4.22
C GLY A 164 -6.29 -9.09 4.41
N VAL A 165 -7.39 -9.17 3.66
CA VAL A 165 -8.50 -8.21 3.74
C VAL A 165 -9.25 -8.34 5.07
N LEU A 166 -9.57 -9.57 5.48
CA LEU A 166 -10.22 -9.85 6.76
C LEU A 166 -9.37 -9.37 7.95
N ALA A 167 -8.05 -9.57 7.91
CA ALA A 167 -7.16 -9.06 8.95
C ALA A 167 -7.22 -7.54 9.05
N ALA A 168 -7.31 -6.82 7.93
CA ALA A 168 -7.43 -5.36 7.93
C ALA A 168 -8.72 -4.90 8.61
N GLU A 169 -9.86 -5.51 8.27
CA GLU A 169 -11.14 -5.16 8.87
C GLU A 169 -11.20 -5.51 10.37
N LEU A 170 -10.74 -6.70 10.75
CA LEU A 170 -10.68 -7.11 12.16
C LEU A 170 -9.75 -6.21 12.99
N CYS A 171 -8.65 -5.72 12.42
CA CYS A 171 -7.77 -4.77 13.10
C CYS A 171 -8.46 -3.44 13.40
N LEU A 172 -9.31 -2.96 12.49
CA LEU A 172 -10.06 -1.73 12.72
C LEU A 172 -11.13 -1.94 13.80
N LEU A 173 -11.77 -3.11 13.82
CA LEU A 173 -12.73 -3.49 14.85
C LEU A 173 -12.10 -3.68 16.23
N CYS A 174 -10.79 -3.94 16.33
CA CYS A 174 -10.06 -3.91 17.61
C CYS A 174 -9.98 -2.52 18.25
N SER A 175 -10.33 -1.46 17.51
CA SER A 175 -10.43 -0.08 18.01
C SER A 175 -11.88 0.41 18.15
N HIS A 176 -12.85 -0.52 18.17
CA HIS A 176 -14.26 -0.19 18.32
C HIS A 176 -14.58 0.40 19.71
N ALA A 177 -15.66 1.21 19.80
CA ALA A 177 -16.08 1.82 21.06
C ALA A 177 -16.60 0.79 22.07
N ASP A 178 -17.24 -0.27 21.58
CA ASP A 178 -17.73 -1.38 22.38
C ASP A 178 -16.60 -2.38 22.71
N SER A 179 -16.41 -2.65 24.00
CA SER A 179 -15.40 -3.59 24.50
C SER A 179 -15.69 -5.05 24.11
N SER A 180 -16.96 -5.43 24.00
CA SER A 180 -17.36 -6.79 23.59
C SER A 180 -16.93 -7.04 22.14
N ILE A 181 -17.28 -6.12 21.23
CA ILE A 181 -16.86 -6.18 19.82
C ILE A 181 -15.34 -6.21 19.71
N THR A 182 -14.65 -5.35 20.46
CA THR A 182 -13.18 -5.30 20.49
C THR A 182 -12.57 -6.65 20.90
N GLN A 183 -13.12 -7.29 21.93
CA GLN A 183 -12.66 -8.59 22.41
C GLN A 183 -12.92 -9.70 21.38
N GLN A 184 -14.11 -9.73 20.77
CA GLN A 184 -14.42 -10.71 19.72
C GLN A 184 -13.53 -10.53 18.49
N ALA A 185 -13.28 -9.29 18.07
CA ALA A 185 -12.39 -8.96 16.96
C ALA A 185 -10.95 -9.41 17.22
N ALA A 186 -10.42 -9.17 18.42
CA ALA A 186 -9.08 -9.60 18.81
C ALA A 186 -8.93 -11.14 18.78
N LEU A 187 -9.93 -11.87 19.28
CA LEU A 187 -9.93 -13.34 19.22
C LEU A 187 -10.11 -13.86 17.79
N GLY A 188 -10.97 -13.24 17.00
CA GLY A 188 -11.12 -13.55 15.57
C GLY A 188 -9.80 -13.35 14.82
N LEU A 189 -9.10 -12.24 15.08
CA LEU A 189 -7.80 -11.94 14.49
C LEU A 189 -6.74 -12.97 14.91
N TYR A 190 -6.76 -13.42 16.17
CA TYR A 190 -5.87 -14.49 16.62
C TYR A 190 -6.08 -15.79 15.82
N HIS A 191 -7.33 -16.24 15.64
CA HIS A 191 -7.65 -17.43 14.85
C HIS A 191 -7.30 -17.26 13.37
N LEU A 192 -7.55 -16.07 12.81
CA LEU A 192 -7.16 -15.74 11.44
C LEU A 192 -5.64 -15.86 11.25
N LEU A 193 -4.85 -15.29 12.17
CA LEU A 193 -3.40 -15.36 12.09
C LEU A 193 -2.87 -16.78 12.28
N HIS A 194 -3.59 -17.65 12.99
CA HIS A 194 -3.28 -19.08 13.06
C HIS A 194 -3.48 -19.75 11.69
N ILE A 195 -4.62 -19.51 11.04
CA ILE A 195 -4.89 -20.01 9.67
C ILE A 195 -3.78 -19.56 8.70
N ALA A 196 -3.39 -18.27 8.75
CA ALA A 196 -2.35 -17.73 7.89
C ALA A 196 -0.95 -18.33 8.11
N LYS A 197 -0.60 -18.67 9.37
CA LYS A 197 0.67 -19.35 9.66
C LYS A 197 0.74 -20.74 9.03
N CYS A 198 -0.35 -21.50 9.10
CA CYS A 198 -0.44 -22.81 8.46
C CYS A 198 -0.34 -22.76 6.93
N GLN A 199 -0.56 -21.60 6.28
CA GLN A 199 -0.29 -21.40 4.85
C GLN A 199 1.19 -21.17 4.53
N THR A 200 1.98 -20.76 5.53
CA THR A 200 3.36 -20.30 5.34
C THR A 200 4.39 -21.38 5.68
N GLU A 201 4.05 -22.30 6.59
CA GLU A 201 4.90 -23.42 6.98
C GLU A 201 4.64 -24.62 6.05
N ASP A 202 5.68 -25.16 5.41
CA ASP A 202 5.59 -26.46 4.75
C ASP A 202 5.10 -27.48 5.79
N ILE A 203 3.91 -28.03 5.58
CA ILE A 203 3.20 -28.94 6.49
C ILE A 203 4.05 -30.20 6.81
N GLU A 204 5.13 -30.45 6.06
CA GLU A 204 6.06 -31.54 6.32
C GLU A 204 6.97 -31.32 7.54
N GLN A 205 7.20 -30.09 8.01
CA GLN A 205 7.98 -29.84 9.23
C GLN A 205 7.14 -29.77 10.51
N SER A 206 5.80 -29.85 10.44
CA SER A 206 4.93 -29.85 11.61
C SER A 206 4.67 -31.26 12.19
N LYS A 207 5.38 -32.30 11.74
CA LYS A 207 5.41 -33.61 12.43
C LYS A 207 6.30 -33.55 13.68
N LEU A 208 5.85 -32.83 14.70
CA LEU A 208 6.26 -33.10 16.09
C LEU A 208 5.23 -34.08 16.69
N PRO A 209 5.64 -35.03 17.54
CA PRO A 209 4.98 -36.31 17.69
C PRO A 209 3.64 -36.18 18.40
N SER A 210 2.75 -37.10 18.02
CA SER A 210 1.55 -37.50 18.74
C SER A 210 1.69 -37.44 20.26
N HIS A 211 0.61 -36.95 20.89
CA HIS A 211 0.31 -36.86 22.33
C HIS A 211 0.58 -35.50 23.00
N ASP A 212 -0.28 -34.53 22.71
CA ASP A 212 -1.00 -33.81 23.76
C ASP A 212 -2.16 -33.00 23.16
N HIS A 213 -3.39 -33.45 23.40
CA HIS A 213 -4.63 -32.76 22.99
C HIS A 213 -4.93 -31.53 23.85
N ASN A 214 -3.92 -30.86 24.40
CA ASN A 214 -4.06 -29.74 25.35
C ASN A 214 -3.75 -28.35 24.78
N TYR A 215 -3.69 -28.17 23.46
CA TYR A 215 -3.67 -26.83 22.83
C TYR A 215 -5.07 -26.24 22.59
N LEU A 216 -6.10 -26.83 23.21
CA LEU A 216 -7.48 -26.36 23.13
C LEU A 216 -7.73 -25.26 24.18
N LEU A 217 -8.04 -24.06 23.67
CA LEU A 217 -8.30 -22.80 24.37
C LEU A 217 -7.06 -22.09 24.96
N PRO A 218 -6.81 -20.82 24.61
CA PRO A 218 -6.17 -19.93 25.56
C PRO A 218 -7.05 -19.92 26.82
N SER A 219 -6.46 -20.10 28.00
CA SER A 219 -7.17 -19.97 29.27
C SER A 219 -7.88 -18.60 29.35
N SER A 220 -8.87 -18.41 30.23
CA SER A 220 -9.52 -17.09 30.38
C SER A 220 -8.50 -15.96 30.66
N SER A 221 -7.41 -16.28 31.35
CA SER A 221 -6.25 -15.39 31.56
C SER A 221 -5.42 -15.14 30.29
N ASP A 222 -5.25 -16.13 29.42
CA ASP A 222 -4.56 -15.95 28.13
C ASP A 222 -5.41 -15.16 27.14
N ILE A 223 -6.74 -15.27 27.19
CA ILE A 223 -7.68 -14.46 26.39
C ILE A 223 -7.58 -12.97 26.78
N GLU A 224 -7.40 -12.68 28.06
CA GLU A 224 -7.21 -11.32 28.57
C GLU A 224 -5.84 -10.75 28.19
N LEU A 225 -4.78 -11.57 28.24
CA LEU A 225 -3.44 -11.21 27.78
C LEU A 225 -3.32 -11.08 26.24
N LEU A 226 -4.09 -11.89 25.49
CA LEU A 226 -4.17 -11.80 24.04
C LEU A 226 -4.96 -10.55 23.62
N SER A 227 -6.13 -10.30 24.22
CA SER A 227 -6.94 -9.11 23.93
C SER A 227 -6.23 -7.81 24.31
N THR A 228 -5.45 -7.79 25.39
CA THR A 228 -4.56 -6.64 25.71
C THR A 228 -3.40 -6.52 24.71
N GLY A 229 -2.83 -7.64 24.25
CA GLY A 229 -1.81 -7.67 23.20
C GLY A 229 -2.30 -7.19 21.83
N PHE A 230 -3.58 -7.40 21.52
CA PHE A 230 -4.27 -6.91 20.31
C PHE A 230 -4.93 -5.54 20.50
N ARG A 231 -4.68 -4.85 21.63
CA ARG A 231 -4.95 -3.41 21.80
C ARG A 231 -3.72 -2.57 21.44
N ASP A 232 -2.52 -3.15 21.51
CA ASP A 232 -1.27 -2.51 21.13
C ASP A 232 -1.02 -2.64 19.61
N LYS A 233 -1.25 -1.54 18.89
CA LYS A 233 -1.10 -1.45 17.44
C LYS A 233 0.27 -1.93 16.94
N SER A 234 1.34 -1.70 17.72
CA SER A 234 2.69 -2.14 17.35
C SER A 234 2.79 -3.67 17.35
N LYS A 235 2.29 -4.32 18.40
CA LYS A 235 2.26 -5.79 18.50
C LYS A 235 1.36 -6.41 17.44
N ILE A 236 0.22 -5.80 17.15
CA ILE A 236 -0.70 -6.22 16.07
C ILE A 236 0.04 -6.22 14.73
N SER A 237 0.60 -5.07 14.35
CA SER A 237 1.33 -4.89 13.08
C SER A 237 2.51 -5.85 12.95
N GLN A 238 3.25 -6.09 14.04
CA GLN A 238 4.37 -7.02 14.05
C GLN A 238 3.90 -8.46 13.80
N ARG A 239 2.85 -8.92 14.50
CA ARG A 239 2.28 -10.28 14.34
C ARG A 239 1.70 -10.48 12.95
N ILE A 240 0.97 -9.50 12.42
CA ILE A 240 0.38 -9.57 11.08
C ILE A 240 1.45 -9.75 10.01
N GLY A 241 2.47 -8.90 10.00
CA GLY A 241 3.52 -9.02 9.00
C GLY A 241 4.42 -10.24 9.18
N GLN A 242 4.47 -10.85 10.36
CA GLN A 242 5.12 -12.15 10.57
C GLN A 242 4.29 -13.31 10.00
N SER A 243 2.99 -13.34 10.28
CA SER A 243 2.08 -14.43 9.90
C SER A 243 1.62 -14.42 8.45
N LEU A 244 1.42 -13.25 7.84
CA LEU A 244 0.86 -13.16 6.49
C LEU A 244 1.93 -13.39 5.41
N LEU A 245 1.54 -14.16 4.39
CA LEU A 245 2.28 -14.29 3.13
C LEU A 245 2.40 -12.94 2.40
N PRO A 246 3.41 -12.73 1.54
CA PRO A 246 3.60 -11.48 0.79
C PRO A 246 2.36 -10.98 0.02
N SER A 247 1.60 -11.87 -0.62
CA SER A 247 0.35 -11.53 -1.31
C SER A 247 -0.72 -11.01 -0.33
N LEU A 248 -0.99 -11.77 0.74
CA LEU A 248 -1.98 -11.42 1.75
C LEU A 248 -1.61 -10.15 2.53
N LEU A 249 -0.32 -9.94 2.82
CA LEU A 249 0.15 -8.70 3.42
C LEU A 249 -0.02 -7.52 2.48
N THR A 250 0.14 -7.73 1.17
CA THR A 250 -0.13 -6.70 0.16
C THR A 250 -1.62 -6.35 0.15
N ASP A 251 -2.52 -7.35 0.22
CA ASP A 251 -3.96 -7.13 0.31
C ASP A 251 -4.37 -6.42 1.61
N PHE A 252 -3.72 -6.75 2.73
CA PHE A 252 -3.89 -6.07 4.02
C PHE A 252 -3.51 -4.59 3.91
N VAL A 253 -2.31 -4.28 3.39
CA VAL A 253 -1.82 -2.92 3.17
C VAL A 253 -2.76 -2.14 2.25
N TRP A 254 -3.19 -2.76 1.16
CA TRP A 254 -4.13 -2.19 0.20
C TRP A 254 -5.50 -1.88 0.82
N SER A 255 -6.01 -2.80 1.65
CA SER A 255 -7.31 -2.64 2.31
C SER A 255 -7.28 -1.47 3.31
N LEU A 256 -6.22 -1.36 4.11
CA LEU A 256 -6.03 -0.20 4.99
C LEU A 256 -5.91 1.10 4.19
N LEU A 257 -5.12 1.11 3.10
CA LEU A 257 -4.98 2.29 2.24
C LEU A 257 -6.35 2.76 1.70
N LYS A 258 -7.22 1.85 1.26
CA LYS A 258 -8.58 2.20 0.83
C LYS A 258 -9.40 2.87 1.93
N LYS A 259 -9.21 2.50 3.20
CA LYS A 259 -9.89 3.13 4.33
C LYS A 259 -9.38 4.55 4.60
N LEU A 260 -8.14 4.88 4.22
CA LEU A 260 -7.63 6.26 4.27
C LEU A 260 -8.32 7.17 3.24
N CYS A 261 -8.87 6.61 2.16
CA CYS A 261 -9.59 7.36 1.13
C CYS A 261 -11.05 7.68 1.51
N ILE A 262 -11.54 7.17 2.65
CA ILE A 262 -12.92 7.37 3.12
C ILE A 262 -12.99 8.65 3.97
N PHE A 263 -14.13 9.35 3.96
CA PHE A 263 -14.36 10.59 4.72
C PHE A 263 -14.57 10.39 6.25
N ASP A 264 -14.44 9.18 6.77
CA ASP A 264 -14.47 8.94 8.23
C ASP A 264 -13.08 9.13 8.83
N ASN A 265 -12.86 10.29 9.44
CA ASN A 265 -11.59 10.63 10.07
C ASN A 265 -11.18 9.62 11.16
N LYS A 266 -12.10 9.02 11.92
CA LYS A 266 -11.72 8.09 12.99
C LYS A 266 -11.16 6.80 12.40
N ILE A 267 -11.92 6.14 11.53
CA ILE A 267 -11.47 4.91 10.86
C ILE A 267 -10.20 5.17 10.04
N ALA A 268 -10.14 6.29 9.34
CA ALA A 268 -8.97 6.66 8.53
C ALA A 268 -7.71 6.87 9.38
N THR A 269 -7.80 7.57 10.52
CA THR A 269 -6.64 7.72 11.44
C THR A 269 -6.16 6.39 11.99
N GLU A 270 -7.08 5.48 12.26
CA GLU A 270 -6.76 4.18 12.83
C GLU A 270 -6.11 3.25 11.80
N ALA A 271 -6.67 3.24 10.59
CA ALA A 271 -6.07 2.57 9.44
C ALA A 271 -4.68 3.13 9.14
N ALA A 272 -4.48 4.45 9.18
CA ALA A 272 -3.19 5.09 8.95
C ALA A 272 -2.15 4.67 10.00
N SER A 273 -2.54 4.63 11.28
CA SER A 273 -1.66 4.21 12.37
C SER A 273 -1.19 2.76 12.20
N ILE A 274 -2.10 1.83 11.87
CA ILE A 274 -1.78 0.41 11.68
C ILE A 274 -0.95 0.23 10.40
N LEU A 275 -1.32 0.91 9.31
CA LEU A 275 -0.62 0.87 8.03
C LEU A 275 0.84 1.33 8.16
N LYS A 276 1.06 2.46 8.84
CA LYS A 276 2.40 3.00 9.12
C LYS A 276 3.26 1.98 9.86
N LEU A 277 2.76 1.42 10.96
CA LEU A 277 3.52 0.46 11.78
C LEU A 277 3.82 -0.82 11.00
N THR A 278 2.85 -1.33 10.25
CA THR A 278 3.04 -2.53 9.42
C THR A 278 4.11 -2.32 8.36
N LEU A 279 4.12 -1.17 7.68
CA LEU A 279 5.14 -0.84 6.70
C LEU A 279 6.52 -0.55 7.34
N GLU A 280 6.56 0.01 8.55
CA GLU A 280 7.81 0.21 9.29
C GLU A 280 8.51 -1.12 9.61
N TYR A 281 7.76 -2.19 9.88
CA TYR A 281 8.32 -3.51 10.18
C TYR A 281 8.49 -4.42 8.96
N HIS A 282 7.57 -4.34 7.99
CA HIS A 282 7.40 -5.40 6.99
C HIS A 282 7.21 -4.91 5.54
N ALA A 283 7.56 -3.67 5.21
CA ALA A 283 7.45 -3.14 3.84
C ALA A 283 8.19 -3.97 2.76
N GLN A 284 9.21 -4.75 3.13
CA GLN A 284 9.97 -5.61 2.23
C GLN A 284 9.15 -6.77 1.65
N LYS A 285 8.07 -7.17 2.31
CA LYS A 285 7.16 -8.24 1.87
C LYS A 285 6.06 -7.73 0.92
N VAL A 286 5.92 -6.41 0.75
CA VAL A 286 4.87 -5.82 -0.10
C VAL A 286 5.24 -5.94 -1.57
N THR A 287 4.36 -6.52 -2.40
CA THR A 287 4.66 -6.88 -3.79
C THR A 287 4.07 -5.92 -4.83
N MET A 288 2.84 -5.43 -4.64
CA MET A 288 2.11 -4.55 -5.59
C MET A 288 2.38 -3.07 -5.35
N VAL A 289 3.65 -2.70 -5.21
CA VAL A 289 4.09 -1.35 -4.87
C VAL A 289 3.59 -0.30 -5.86
N SER A 290 3.65 -0.56 -7.17
CA SER A 290 3.22 0.41 -8.20
C SER A 290 1.74 0.80 -8.04
N LYS A 291 0.86 -0.20 -7.90
CA LYS A 291 -0.58 0.02 -7.69
C LYS A 291 -0.87 0.87 -6.46
N ILE A 292 -0.14 0.64 -5.36
CA ILE A 292 -0.28 1.40 -4.11
C ILE A 292 0.06 2.88 -4.36
N VAL A 293 1.17 3.13 -5.07
CA VAL A 293 1.60 4.49 -5.43
C VAL A 293 0.59 5.17 -6.36
N ASP A 294 0.03 4.43 -7.33
CA ASP A 294 -1.01 4.92 -8.26
C ASP A 294 -2.26 5.40 -7.53
N VAL A 295 -2.75 4.61 -6.58
CA VAL A 295 -3.93 5.00 -5.79
C VAL A 295 -3.65 6.26 -4.97
N ILE A 296 -2.47 6.37 -4.36
CA ILE A 296 -2.09 7.57 -3.60
C ILE A 296 -2.07 8.79 -4.51
N TYR A 297 -1.45 8.69 -5.70
CA TYR A 297 -1.38 9.80 -6.64
C TYR A 297 -2.79 10.23 -7.09
N ASN A 298 -3.62 9.29 -7.54
CA ASN A 298 -4.97 9.59 -8.01
C ASN A 298 -5.85 10.21 -6.91
N GLN A 299 -5.83 9.66 -5.70
CA GLN A 299 -6.62 10.16 -4.58
C GLN A 299 -6.22 11.61 -4.20
N LEU A 300 -4.92 11.90 -4.20
CA LEU A 300 -4.42 13.24 -3.87
C LEU A 300 -4.66 14.24 -5.01
N CYS A 301 -4.73 13.78 -6.26
CA CYS A 301 -5.15 14.60 -7.40
C CYS A 301 -6.64 14.96 -7.32
N GLU A 302 -7.50 13.99 -6.96
CA GLU A 302 -8.94 14.22 -6.79
C GLU A 302 -9.25 15.13 -5.59
N ASN A 303 -8.49 15.01 -4.49
CA ASN A 303 -8.67 15.82 -3.29
C ASN A 303 -7.33 16.27 -2.68
N SER A 304 -6.86 17.45 -3.09
CA SER A 304 -5.56 17.99 -2.65
C SER A 304 -5.50 18.41 -1.17
N ALA A 305 -6.65 18.64 -0.54
CA ALA A 305 -6.82 19.01 0.87
C ALA A 305 -7.23 17.84 1.78
N HIS A 306 -6.97 16.60 1.33
CA HIS A 306 -7.30 15.38 2.07
C HIS A 306 -6.69 15.37 3.48
N SER A 307 -7.49 15.06 4.51
CA SER A 307 -7.03 15.02 5.91
C SER A 307 -5.86 14.03 6.13
N MET A 308 -5.95 12.86 5.49
CA MET A 308 -4.93 11.80 5.50
C MET A 308 -3.74 12.02 4.55
N LYS A 309 -3.57 13.21 3.94
CA LYS A 309 -2.51 13.48 2.97
C LYS A 309 -1.11 13.16 3.50
N HIS A 310 -0.82 13.56 4.74
CA HIS A 310 0.49 13.30 5.35
C HIS A 310 0.73 11.80 5.57
N ASP A 311 -0.29 11.04 5.94
CA ASP A 311 -0.18 9.59 6.13
C ASP A 311 0.00 8.85 4.80
N MET A 312 -0.69 9.27 3.75
CA MET A 312 -0.50 8.74 2.39
C MET A 312 0.92 9.02 1.87
N LEU A 313 1.43 10.24 2.06
CA LEU A 313 2.82 10.56 1.71
C LEU A 313 3.82 9.76 2.56
N ARG A 314 3.51 9.49 3.84
CA ARG A 314 4.34 8.64 4.70
C ARG A 314 4.44 7.21 4.17
N VAL A 315 3.40 6.67 3.54
CA VAL A 315 3.46 5.35 2.87
C VAL A 315 4.54 5.34 1.77
N ILE A 316 4.63 6.39 0.95
CA ILE A 316 5.68 6.53 -0.08
C ILE A 316 7.07 6.51 0.56
N THR A 317 7.26 7.27 1.64
CA THR A 317 8.52 7.30 2.39
C THR A 317 8.90 5.93 2.96
N LEU A 318 7.93 5.11 3.38
CA LEU A 318 8.22 3.78 3.92
C LEU A 318 8.55 2.77 2.82
N LEU A 319 7.83 2.78 1.71
CA LEU A 319 8.04 1.85 0.60
C LEU A 319 9.37 2.11 -0.15
N ILE A 320 9.82 3.36 -0.22
CA ILE A 320 11.08 3.68 -0.90
C ILE A 320 12.31 3.13 -0.16
N ARG A 321 12.22 2.89 1.16
CA ARG A 321 13.30 2.26 1.94
C ARG A 321 13.64 0.85 1.44
N THR A 322 12.62 0.09 1.05
CA THR A 322 12.76 -1.32 0.68
C THR A 322 12.81 -1.51 -0.83
N SER A 323 12.17 -0.63 -1.61
CA SER A 323 12.02 -0.78 -3.05
C SER A 323 12.31 0.51 -3.83
N PRO A 324 13.48 1.16 -3.63
CA PRO A 324 13.75 2.50 -4.18
C PRO A 324 13.62 2.54 -5.70
N LYS A 325 14.14 1.52 -6.40
CA LYS A 325 14.04 1.43 -7.86
C LYS A 325 12.58 1.43 -8.34
N LYS A 326 11.74 0.55 -7.77
CA LYS A 326 10.33 0.41 -8.20
C LYS A 326 9.55 1.71 -7.99
N ILE A 327 9.72 2.35 -6.83
CA ILE A 327 9.09 3.64 -6.55
C ILE A 327 9.56 4.71 -7.53
N ILE A 328 10.86 4.83 -7.76
CA ILE A 328 11.42 5.86 -8.65
C ILE A 328 10.89 5.67 -10.07
N PHE A 329 10.93 4.45 -10.62
CA PHE A 329 10.39 4.20 -11.95
C PHE A 329 8.90 4.55 -12.03
N GLN A 330 8.11 4.16 -11.03
CA GLN A 330 6.69 4.54 -10.98
C GLN A 330 6.50 6.07 -10.96
N LEU A 331 7.30 6.79 -10.17
CA LEU A 331 7.21 8.25 -10.11
C LEU A 331 7.61 8.93 -11.43
N MET A 332 8.41 8.27 -12.27
CA MET A 332 8.80 8.79 -13.59
C MET A 332 7.70 8.61 -14.65
N ASP A 333 6.74 7.71 -14.44
CA ASP A 333 5.63 7.45 -15.35
C ASP A 333 4.52 8.53 -15.25
N TYR A 334 4.60 9.39 -14.23
CA TYR A 334 3.69 10.52 -13.99
C TYR A 334 4.04 11.75 -14.84
N PRO A 335 3.14 12.76 -14.94
CA PRO A 335 3.27 13.85 -15.91
C PRO A 335 4.58 14.64 -15.83
N VAL A 336 5.02 15.07 -17.02
CA VAL A 336 6.13 16.00 -17.25
C VAL A 336 5.57 17.22 -18.00
N PRO A 337 5.51 18.42 -17.38
CA PRO A 337 6.03 18.77 -16.05
C PRO A 337 5.22 18.20 -14.88
N ALA A 338 5.86 18.08 -13.71
CA ALA A 338 5.23 17.63 -12.47
C ALA A 338 4.14 18.61 -12.04
N ASP A 339 3.00 18.05 -11.66
CA ASP A 339 2.01 18.75 -10.85
C ASP A 339 2.46 18.85 -9.38
N ASP A 340 1.71 19.63 -8.59
CA ASP A 340 1.99 19.84 -7.18
C ASP A 340 1.95 18.55 -6.35
N ILE A 341 1.14 17.57 -6.76
CA ILE A 341 1.01 16.28 -6.06
C ILE A 341 2.26 15.43 -6.26
N LEU A 342 2.76 15.35 -7.50
CA LEU A 342 3.98 14.65 -7.84
C LEU A 342 5.19 15.28 -7.14
N LEU A 343 5.24 16.62 -7.04
CA LEU A 343 6.28 17.30 -6.26
C LEU A 343 6.27 16.89 -4.78
N LEU A 344 5.08 16.78 -4.17
CA LEU A 344 4.94 16.31 -2.79
C LEU A 344 5.36 14.85 -2.63
N MET A 345 5.05 13.99 -3.59
CA MET A 345 5.49 12.59 -3.58
C MET A 345 7.01 12.46 -3.71
N TRP A 346 7.65 13.28 -4.56
CA TRP A 346 9.11 13.36 -4.65
C TRP A 346 9.74 13.84 -3.32
N GLN A 347 9.15 14.84 -2.67
CA GLN A 347 9.60 15.28 -1.35
C GLN A 347 9.47 14.18 -0.30
N ALA A 348 8.36 13.42 -0.31
CA ALA A 348 8.14 12.31 0.61
C ALA A 348 9.15 11.17 0.38
N ALA A 349 9.40 10.80 -0.87
CA ALA A 349 10.42 9.86 -1.30
C ALA A 349 11.85 10.32 -0.90
N GLY A 350 12.10 11.63 -0.96
CA GLY A 350 13.38 12.25 -0.65
C GLY A 350 13.63 12.61 0.81
N SER A 351 12.67 12.36 1.70
CA SER A 351 12.74 12.89 3.08
C SER A 351 13.82 12.23 3.96
N GLU A 352 14.30 11.03 3.62
CA GLU A 352 15.21 10.26 4.48
C GLU A 352 16.63 10.12 3.93
N ALA A 353 17.60 10.57 4.72
CA ALA A 353 19.02 10.58 4.34
C ALA A 353 19.61 9.19 4.06
N LYS A 354 19.10 8.14 4.71
CA LYS A 354 19.57 6.76 4.53
C LYS A 354 19.28 6.23 3.12
N VAL A 355 18.20 6.68 2.48
CA VAL A 355 17.79 6.22 1.16
C VAL A 355 18.39 7.08 0.05
N ALA A 356 18.79 8.32 0.36
CA ALA A 356 19.28 9.31 -0.61
C ALA A 356 20.36 8.79 -1.59
N PRO A 357 21.40 8.04 -1.19
CA PRO A 357 22.38 7.50 -2.15
C PRO A 357 21.77 6.52 -3.15
N HIS A 358 20.83 5.68 -2.70
CA HIS A 358 20.16 4.70 -3.56
C HIS A 358 19.21 5.37 -4.55
N VAL A 359 18.51 6.42 -4.09
CA VAL A 359 17.64 7.22 -4.96
C VAL A 359 18.45 7.96 -6.01
N LEU A 360 19.49 8.71 -5.60
CA LEU A 360 20.33 9.44 -6.53
C LEU A 360 21.04 8.52 -7.52
N LYS A 361 21.53 7.35 -7.10
CA LYS A 361 22.14 6.38 -8.01
C LYS A 361 21.15 5.84 -9.06
N THR A 362 19.89 5.66 -8.68
CA THR A 362 18.83 5.22 -9.60
C THR A 362 18.46 6.35 -10.57
N ILE A 363 18.29 7.57 -10.08
CA ILE A 363 18.03 8.74 -10.93
C ILE A 363 19.19 8.97 -11.90
N LEU A 364 20.43 8.87 -11.44
CA LEU A 364 21.63 8.98 -12.26
C LEU A 364 21.68 7.91 -13.36
N LEU A 365 21.22 6.69 -13.08
CA LEU A 365 21.13 5.64 -14.10
C LEU A 365 20.16 6.04 -15.23
N ILE A 366 19.00 6.61 -14.87
CA ILE A 366 17.99 7.10 -15.81
C ILE A 366 18.52 8.32 -16.58
N LEU A 367 19.16 9.25 -15.89
CA LEU A 367 19.71 10.50 -16.43
C LEU A 367 20.82 10.27 -17.47
N LYS A 368 21.52 9.13 -17.42
CA LYS A 368 22.52 8.75 -18.43
C LYS A 368 21.91 8.24 -19.75
N GLY A 369 20.59 8.05 -19.84
CA GLY A 369 19.90 7.65 -21.07
C GLY A 369 19.74 8.79 -22.08
N LYS A 370 19.48 8.49 -23.37
CA LYS A 370 19.06 9.54 -24.33
C LYS A 370 17.57 9.77 -24.20
N PRO A 371 17.10 11.03 -24.13
CA PRO A 371 15.68 11.30 -24.31
C PRO A 371 15.27 10.98 -25.75
N GLY A 372 14.11 10.34 -25.93
CA GLY A 372 13.56 10.01 -27.25
C GLY A 372 14.10 8.76 -27.94
N GLU A 373 15.10 8.06 -27.39
CA GLU A 373 15.48 6.73 -27.90
C GLU A 373 14.48 5.67 -27.44
N MET A 374 13.94 4.88 -28.38
CA MET A 374 13.17 3.69 -28.04
C MET A 374 14.10 2.69 -27.34
N GLN A 375 13.81 2.42 -26.08
CA GLN A 375 14.45 1.32 -25.37
C GLN A 375 13.65 0.04 -25.70
N GLU A 376 14.28 -0.95 -26.33
CA GLU A 376 13.75 -2.32 -26.48
C GLU A 376 13.70 -3.06 -25.14
N SER A 377 13.41 -2.38 -24.03
CA SER A 377 13.20 -3.06 -22.75
C SER A 377 11.85 -3.78 -22.80
N THR A 378 11.92 -5.10 -22.77
CA THR A 378 10.82 -6.06 -22.60
C THR A 378 10.09 -5.80 -21.27
N GLU A 379 9.16 -4.85 -21.26
CA GLU A 379 8.00 -4.77 -20.37
C GLU A 379 7.21 -3.49 -20.70
N ARG A 380 6.58 -3.49 -21.89
CA ARG A 380 5.59 -2.47 -22.27
C ARG A 380 4.41 -2.55 -21.30
N ARG A 381 4.30 -1.62 -20.36
CA ARG A 381 3.01 -1.23 -19.77
C ARG A 381 2.60 0.14 -20.28
N ARG A 382 1.42 0.15 -20.89
CA ARG A 382 0.56 1.31 -21.21
C ARG A 382 0.41 2.11 -19.90
N PHE A 383 0.51 3.44 -19.83
CA PHE A 383 -0.35 4.44 -20.47
C PHE A 383 0.41 5.78 -20.67
N SER A 384 0.63 6.21 -21.92
CA SER A 384 0.37 7.57 -22.39
C SER A 384 0.84 7.69 -23.85
N LEU A 385 0.15 8.56 -24.57
CA LEU A 385 0.20 8.77 -26.01
C LEU A 385 1.34 9.76 -26.34
N ASP A 386 2.61 9.35 -26.35
CA ASP A 386 3.64 9.86 -27.27
C ASP A 386 4.97 9.10 -27.12
N ALA A 387 5.48 8.55 -28.22
CA ALA A 387 6.50 7.50 -28.23
C ALA A 387 7.97 8.00 -28.13
N ALA A 388 8.25 8.92 -27.21
CA ALA A 388 9.61 9.38 -26.89
C ALA A 388 9.95 9.06 -25.42
N ASN A 389 11.11 8.44 -25.16
CA ASN A 389 11.58 8.17 -23.80
C ASN A 389 11.83 9.50 -23.05
N MET A 390 10.85 9.97 -22.28
CA MET A 390 10.92 11.21 -21.49
C MET A 390 11.48 10.99 -20.07
N MET A 391 11.88 9.76 -19.72
CA MET A 391 12.40 9.44 -18.39
C MET A 391 13.64 10.28 -18.00
N PRO A 392 14.60 10.59 -18.89
CA PRO A 392 15.73 11.47 -18.53
C PRO A 392 15.29 12.90 -18.16
N VAL A 393 14.21 13.40 -18.77
CA VAL A 393 13.63 14.71 -18.45
C VAL A 393 12.89 14.67 -17.11
N ALA A 394 12.11 13.62 -16.87
CA ALA A 394 11.48 13.38 -15.57
C ALA A 394 12.53 13.28 -14.44
N ALA A 395 13.68 12.66 -14.73
CA ALA A 395 14.82 12.60 -13.81
C ALA A 395 15.41 13.99 -13.49
N CYS A 396 15.55 14.88 -14.48
CA CYS A 396 15.96 16.27 -14.24
C CYS A 396 14.98 17.00 -13.31
N GLN A 397 13.69 16.86 -13.54
CA GLN A 397 12.66 17.44 -12.68
C GLN A 397 12.69 16.87 -11.26
N ALA A 398 12.88 15.55 -11.11
CA ALA A 398 13.05 14.92 -9.80
C ALA A 398 14.26 15.51 -9.06
N LEU A 399 15.38 15.75 -9.75
CA LEU A 399 16.57 16.39 -9.16
C LEU A 399 16.28 17.82 -8.69
N CYS A 400 15.46 18.59 -9.40
CA CYS A 400 15.04 19.93 -8.97
C CYS A 400 14.36 19.89 -7.60
N THR A 401 13.65 18.81 -7.29
CA THR A 401 12.91 18.64 -6.03
C THR A 401 13.76 18.01 -4.93
N LEU A 402 14.62 17.06 -5.28
CA LEU A 402 15.36 16.25 -4.32
C LEU A 402 16.65 16.90 -3.83
N LEU A 403 17.43 17.55 -4.72
CA LEU A 403 18.72 18.14 -4.37
C LEU A 403 18.63 19.24 -3.28
N PRO A 404 17.58 20.08 -3.23
CA PRO A 404 17.41 21.06 -2.15
C PRO A 404 17.17 20.45 -0.77
N ILE A 405 16.74 19.19 -0.70
CA ILE A 405 16.41 18.53 0.58
C ILE A 405 17.70 18.33 1.37
N THR A 406 17.70 18.73 2.64
CA THR A 406 18.88 18.65 3.53
C THR A 406 19.43 17.23 3.65
N ALA A 407 18.56 16.22 3.63
CA ALA A 407 18.89 14.80 3.62
C ALA A 407 19.78 14.38 2.44
N TYR A 408 19.74 15.10 1.31
CA TYR A 408 20.45 14.74 0.08
C TYR A 408 21.82 15.41 -0.04
N LYS A 409 22.15 16.44 0.76
CA LYS A 409 23.40 17.21 0.66
C LYS A 409 24.66 16.33 0.56
N LYS A 410 24.80 15.35 1.46
CA LYS A 410 25.97 14.45 1.47
C LYS A 410 26.03 13.56 0.23
N ALA A 411 24.90 12.96 -0.14
CA ALA A 411 24.83 12.07 -1.29
C ALA A 411 25.02 12.83 -2.61
N ALA A 412 24.48 14.05 -2.71
CA ALA A 412 24.67 14.94 -3.86
C ALA A 412 26.14 15.33 -4.03
N ALA A 413 26.85 15.67 -2.95
CA ALA A 413 28.28 15.96 -3.00
C ALA A 413 29.11 14.76 -3.50
N GLN A 414 28.79 13.56 -3.03
CA GLN A 414 29.47 12.32 -3.47
C GLN A 414 29.20 11.98 -4.94
N CYS A 415 28.00 12.25 -5.43
CA CYS A 415 27.61 12.00 -6.81
C CYS A 415 27.84 13.22 -7.72
N PHE A 416 28.41 14.32 -7.22
CA PHE A 416 28.45 15.61 -7.91
C PHE A 416 29.08 15.53 -9.32
N PRO A 417 30.29 14.96 -9.51
CA PRO A 417 30.87 14.83 -10.84
C PRO A 417 29.96 14.11 -11.84
N HIS A 418 29.31 13.05 -11.36
CA HIS A 418 28.44 12.23 -12.19
C HIS A 418 27.14 12.96 -12.55
N LEU A 419 26.56 13.68 -11.59
CA LEU A 419 25.36 14.49 -11.80
C LEU A 419 25.65 15.65 -12.75
N LEU A 420 26.76 16.37 -12.54
CA LEU A 420 27.17 17.48 -13.40
C LEU A 420 27.31 17.03 -14.86
N MET A 421 28.10 15.98 -15.10
CA MET A 421 28.32 15.48 -16.46
C MET A 421 27.05 14.94 -17.12
N SER A 422 26.21 14.26 -16.35
CA SER A 422 24.94 13.75 -16.88
C SER A 422 23.96 14.88 -17.20
N LEU A 423 23.92 15.96 -16.41
CA LEU A 423 23.11 17.14 -16.70
C LEU A 423 23.65 17.97 -17.88
N MET A 424 24.97 18.08 -18.03
CA MET A 424 25.62 18.65 -19.23
C MET A 424 25.22 17.88 -20.48
N LEU A 425 25.19 16.55 -20.39
CA LEU A 425 24.75 15.69 -21.48
C LEU A 425 23.27 15.86 -21.81
N GLN A 426 22.39 15.94 -20.80
CA GLN A 426 20.97 16.22 -21.04
C GLN A 426 20.75 17.61 -21.65
N LEU A 427 21.54 18.60 -21.26
CA LEU A 427 21.49 19.95 -21.82
C LEU A 427 21.85 19.93 -23.31
N PHE A 428 22.89 19.17 -23.67
CA PHE A 428 23.27 18.90 -25.05
C PHE A 428 22.12 18.26 -25.85
N TYR A 429 21.54 17.16 -25.36
CA TYR A 429 20.42 16.48 -26.04
C TYR A 429 19.17 17.35 -26.20
N SER A 430 18.87 18.18 -25.19
CA SER A 430 17.69 19.05 -25.19
C SER A 430 17.74 20.14 -26.27
N SER A 431 18.94 20.43 -26.78
CA SER A 431 19.18 21.44 -27.80
C SER A 431 19.14 20.87 -29.22
N ASP A 432 19.40 19.56 -29.40
CA ASP A 432 19.36 18.86 -30.68
C ASP A 432 17.95 18.40 -31.07
N LEU A 433 17.11 18.09 -30.08
CA LEU A 433 15.78 17.54 -30.28
C LEU A 433 14.73 18.65 -30.46
N ARG A 434 14.50 19.04 -31.72
CA ARG A 434 13.42 19.95 -32.16
C ARG A 434 11.99 19.53 -31.76
N LEU A 435 11.84 18.34 -31.16
CA LEU A 435 10.56 17.70 -30.79
C LEU A 435 10.32 17.68 -29.26
N ILE A 436 11.23 18.20 -28.45
CA ILE A 436 11.03 18.25 -26.99
C ILE A 436 10.17 19.48 -26.61
N PRO A 437 9.10 19.32 -25.79
CA PRO A 437 8.29 20.43 -25.31
C PRO A 437 9.14 21.50 -24.61
N MET A 438 8.83 22.78 -24.81
CA MET A 438 9.55 23.92 -24.17
C MET A 438 9.77 23.73 -22.67
N ASN A 439 8.79 23.14 -21.98
CA ASN A 439 8.82 22.86 -20.55
C ASN A 439 9.92 21.86 -20.14
N SER A 440 10.26 20.90 -20.99
CA SER A 440 11.30 19.90 -20.70
C SER A 440 12.72 20.50 -20.71
N ARG A 441 12.99 21.46 -21.60
CA ARG A 441 14.26 22.20 -21.61
C ARG A 441 14.45 23.00 -20.32
N LEU A 442 13.38 23.64 -19.84
CA LEU A 442 13.40 24.36 -18.56
C LEU A 442 13.70 23.41 -17.38
N CYS A 443 13.20 22.18 -17.39
CA CYS A 443 13.51 21.18 -16.36
C CYS A 443 15.02 20.86 -16.30
N VAL A 444 15.70 20.71 -17.44
CA VAL A 444 17.15 20.41 -17.49
C VAL A 444 17.96 21.58 -16.95
N LEU A 445 17.65 22.80 -17.41
CA LEU A 445 18.31 24.02 -16.94
C LEU A 445 18.12 24.22 -15.43
N ASN A 446 16.89 24.07 -14.95
CA ASN A 446 16.58 24.18 -13.53
C ASN A 446 17.32 23.11 -12.71
N ALA A 447 17.45 21.88 -13.21
CA ALA A 447 18.16 20.82 -12.50
C ALA A 447 19.65 21.14 -12.33
N LEU A 448 20.29 21.69 -13.37
CA LEU A 448 21.68 22.12 -13.31
C LEU A 448 21.85 23.30 -12.36
N ARG A 449 20.99 24.32 -12.45
CA ARG A 449 20.99 25.48 -11.56
C ARG A 449 20.82 25.04 -10.10
N THR A 450 19.89 24.14 -9.85
CA THR A 450 19.68 23.55 -8.52
C THR A 450 20.90 22.77 -8.04
N LEU A 451 21.56 21.97 -8.89
CA LEU A 451 22.79 21.26 -8.53
C LEU A 451 23.90 22.22 -8.08
N LEU A 452 24.14 23.29 -8.85
CA LEU A 452 25.12 24.32 -8.49
C LEU A 452 24.77 24.96 -7.15
N ASN A 453 23.52 25.39 -6.98
CA ASN A 453 23.07 26.06 -5.78
C ASN A 453 23.11 25.17 -4.53
N CYS A 454 22.81 23.88 -4.65
CA CYS A 454 22.85 22.93 -3.54
C CYS A 454 24.27 22.46 -3.19
N SER A 455 25.22 22.56 -4.12
CA SER A 455 26.65 22.22 -3.90
C SER A 455 27.50 23.38 -3.41
N GLY A 456 26.91 24.54 -3.10
CA GLY A 456 27.66 25.73 -2.64
C GLY A 456 28.30 26.54 -3.77
N LEU A 457 27.81 26.37 -5.00
CA LEU A 457 28.30 27.04 -6.21
C LEU A 457 27.38 28.19 -6.64
N GLN A 458 26.76 28.90 -5.69
CA GLN A 458 25.84 30.01 -6.03
C GLN A 458 26.56 31.13 -6.79
N LEU A 459 27.86 31.33 -6.55
CA LEU A 459 28.66 32.30 -7.29
C LEU A 459 28.80 31.93 -8.78
N VAL A 460 28.83 30.64 -9.11
CA VAL A 460 28.86 30.15 -10.49
C VAL A 460 27.53 30.48 -11.17
N ASP A 461 26.42 30.23 -10.49
CA ASP A 461 25.08 30.58 -10.99
C ASP A 461 24.94 32.09 -11.28
N ILE A 462 25.40 32.94 -10.34
CA ILE A 462 25.39 34.40 -10.52
C ILE A 462 26.30 34.84 -11.68
N ALA A 463 27.48 34.23 -11.83
CA ALA A 463 28.39 34.54 -12.94
C ALA A 463 27.76 34.19 -14.30
N LEU A 464 27.13 33.02 -14.39
CA LEU A 464 26.41 32.56 -15.59
C LEU A 464 25.21 33.45 -15.91
N GLU A 465 24.47 33.90 -14.89
CA GLU A 465 23.34 34.83 -15.04
C GLU A 465 23.78 36.21 -15.55
N ARG A 466 24.91 36.74 -15.04
CA ARG A 466 25.50 38.00 -15.54
C ARG A 466 25.94 37.93 -17.00
N MET A 467 26.41 36.76 -17.44
CA MET A 467 26.76 36.52 -18.85
C MET A 467 25.53 36.23 -19.74
N ASN A 468 24.33 36.28 -19.16
CA ASN A 468 23.07 35.92 -19.82
C ASN A 468 23.11 34.51 -20.45
N CYS A 469 23.90 33.61 -19.85
CA CYS A 469 24.17 32.27 -20.37
C CYS A 469 22.90 31.39 -20.36
N TRP A 470 22.10 31.52 -19.30
CA TRP A 470 20.85 30.76 -19.10
C TRP A 470 19.81 30.95 -20.22
N SER A 471 19.68 32.17 -20.75
CA SER A 471 18.76 32.44 -21.87
C SER A 471 19.34 31.99 -23.22
N GLN A 472 20.67 31.97 -23.37
CA GLN A 472 21.37 31.62 -24.60
C GLN A 472 21.43 30.11 -24.84
N PHE A 473 21.31 29.27 -23.81
CA PHE A 473 21.16 27.81 -23.96
C PHE A 473 19.92 27.40 -24.78
N SER A 474 18.97 28.32 -25.01
CA SER A 474 17.84 28.08 -25.91
C SER A 474 18.23 28.07 -27.40
N GLN A 475 19.44 28.53 -27.75
CA GLN A 475 19.93 28.69 -29.12
C GLN A 475 20.81 27.49 -29.53
N ALA A 476 20.51 26.88 -30.68
CA ALA A 476 21.22 25.69 -31.18
C ALA A 476 22.74 25.91 -31.39
N LEU A 477 23.17 27.16 -31.64
CA LEU A 477 24.59 27.49 -31.85
C LEU A 477 25.39 27.65 -30.55
N PHE A 478 24.72 27.70 -29.39
CA PHE A 478 25.35 27.96 -28.11
C PHE A 478 25.71 26.68 -27.32
N GLN A 479 25.44 25.49 -27.88
CA GLN A 479 25.60 24.21 -27.18
C GLN A 479 27.04 23.96 -26.70
N ASN A 480 27.99 23.98 -27.63
CA ASN A 480 29.41 23.71 -27.32
C ASN A 480 30.02 24.84 -26.50
N HIS A 481 29.64 26.09 -26.83
CA HIS A 481 30.14 27.26 -26.13
C HIS A 481 29.61 27.36 -24.70
N GLY A 482 28.38 26.94 -24.46
CA GLY A 482 27.79 26.92 -23.12
C GLY A 482 28.46 25.92 -22.18
N VAL A 483 28.88 24.75 -22.69
CA VAL A 483 29.70 23.78 -21.91
C VAL A 483 31.04 24.40 -21.52
N GLN A 484 31.70 25.12 -22.44
CA GLN A 484 32.96 25.82 -22.16
C GLN A 484 32.77 26.93 -21.12
N ILE A 485 31.71 27.74 -21.24
CA ILE A 485 31.42 28.81 -20.28
C ILE A 485 31.17 28.24 -18.87
N ILE A 486 30.45 27.12 -18.76
CA ILE A 486 30.23 26.45 -17.47
C ILE A 486 31.56 25.92 -16.92
N ALA A 487 32.36 25.25 -17.73
CA ALA A 487 33.68 24.75 -17.31
C ALA A 487 34.59 25.89 -16.84
N LYS A 488 34.59 27.01 -17.56
CA LYS A 488 35.31 28.22 -17.18
C LYS A 488 34.83 28.79 -15.85
N ALA A 489 33.53 29.01 -15.70
CA ALA A 489 32.97 29.55 -14.46
C ALA A 489 33.23 28.63 -13.25
N LEU A 490 33.27 27.31 -13.47
CA LEU A 490 33.62 26.32 -12.44
C LEU A 490 35.12 26.33 -12.10
N THR A 491 36.01 26.59 -13.07
CA THR A 491 37.46 26.67 -12.82
C THR A 491 37.87 27.97 -12.14
N ASP A 492 37.22 29.07 -12.50
CA ASP A 492 37.45 30.38 -11.87
C ASP A 492 37.03 30.40 -10.40
N ILE A 493 36.01 29.60 -10.04
CA ILE A 493 35.46 29.51 -8.70
C ILE A 493 35.89 28.18 -8.09
N ASN A 494 37.12 28.15 -7.52
CA ASN A 494 37.71 26.99 -6.84
C ASN A 494 36.70 26.29 -5.90
N PHE A 495 36.13 25.17 -6.36
CA PHE A 495 35.06 24.47 -5.64
C PHE A 495 35.49 23.15 -5.01
N PRO A 496 34.82 22.69 -3.94
CA PRO A 496 35.31 21.58 -3.13
C PRO A 496 35.44 20.25 -3.87
N GLN A 497 34.55 19.99 -4.84
CA GLN A 497 34.51 18.73 -5.61
C GLN A 497 35.32 18.79 -6.92
N PHE A 498 36.14 19.83 -7.11
CA PHE A 498 36.90 20.01 -8.35
C PHE A 498 37.90 18.86 -8.61
N PRO A 499 38.71 18.41 -7.64
CA PRO A 499 39.62 17.27 -7.82
C PRO A 499 38.89 15.99 -8.27
N GLU A 500 37.76 15.67 -7.63
CA GLU A 500 36.96 14.50 -7.95
C GLU A 500 36.30 14.63 -9.32
N THR A 501 35.93 15.86 -9.72
CA THR A 501 35.38 16.15 -11.04
C THR A 501 36.43 15.95 -12.13
N LEU A 502 37.65 16.43 -11.93
CA LEU A 502 38.76 16.20 -12.86
C LEU A 502 39.11 14.72 -12.97
N HIS A 503 39.25 14.02 -11.84
CA HIS A 503 39.53 12.59 -11.84
C HIS A 503 38.45 11.81 -12.62
N TYR A 504 37.17 12.16 -12.41
CA TYR A 504 36.06 11.54 -13.14
C TYR A 504 36.11 11.81 -14.65
N LEU A 505 36.42 13.04 -15.06
CA LEU A 505 36.59 13.40 -16.48
C LEU A 505 37.75 12.66 -17.14
N TYR A 506 38.90 12.56 -16.47
CA TYR A 506 40.03 11.78 -16.95
C TYR A 506 39.66 10.31 -17.11
N LYS A 507 38.99 9.73 -16.11
CA LYS A 507 38.49 8.36 -16.18
C LYS A 507 37.59 8.13 -17.40
N LEU A 508 36.64 9.05 -17.66
CA LEU A 508 35.77 8.98 -18.84
C LEU A 508 36.55 9.10 -20.16
N SER A 509 37.64 9.87 -20.20
CA SER A 509 38.48 9.99 -21.39
C SER A 509 39.28 8.72 -21.69
N VAL A 510 39.67 7.96 -20.65
CA VAL A 510 40.50 6.74 -20.76
C VAL A 510 39.65 5.48 -20.97
N GLU A 511 38.54 5.33 -20.24
CA GLU A 511 37.65 4.15 -20.33
C GLU A 511 36.85 4.09 -21.65
N GLY A 512 36.89 5.18 -22.43
CA GLY A 512 36.10 5.33 -23.64
C GLY A 512 34.68 5.83 -23.32
N PRO A 513 34.20 6.89 -23.99
CA PRO A 513 32.88 7.43 -23.77
C PRO A 513 31.80 6.43 -24.22
N ARG A 514 30.64 6.40 -23.54
CA ARG A 514 29.54 5.50 -23.93
C ARG A 514 28.93 5.89 -25.28
N ARG A 515 29.03 7.17 -25.64
CA ARG A 515 28.52 7.77 -26.88
C ARG A 515 29.44 8.87 -27.41
N SER A 516 29.30 9.21 -28.69
CA SER A 516 30.02 10.33 -29.31
C SER A 516 29.82 11.66 -28.57
N GLU A 517 28.61 11.91 -28.09
CA GLU A 517 28.21 13.12 -27.38
C GLU A 517 28.93 13.25 -26.02
N ASP A 518 29.10 12.14 -25.30
CA ASP A 518 29.87 12.10 -24.05
C ASP A 518 31.34 12.50 -24.29
N SER A 519 31.90 12.07 -25.44
CA SER A 519 33.26 12.42 -25.86
C SER A 519 33.40 13.93 -26.07
N ILE A 520 32.46 14.53 -26.81
CA ILE A 520 32.47 15.96 -27.13
C ILE A 520 32.44 16.79 -25.85
N ILE A 521 31.51 16.50 -24.93
CA ILE A 521 31.38 17.26 -23.67
C ILE A 521 32.63 17.10 -22.81
N THR A 522 33.16 15.88 -22.69
CA THR A 522 34.36 15.60 -21.90
C THR A 522 35.59 16.33 -22.46
N ILE A 523 35.79 16.31 -23.78
CA ILE A 523 36.90 17.00 -24.46
C ILE A 523 36.76 18.51 -24.30
N LEU A 524 35.58 19.07 -24.53
CA LEU A 524 35.34 20.52 -24.38
C LEU A 524 35.64 20.99 -22.95
N PHE A 525 35.18 20.23 -21.95
CA PHE A 525 35.44 20.55 -20.55
C PHE A 525 36.93 20.47 -20.20
N LEU A 526 37.61 19.37 -20.57
CA LEU A 526 39.04 19.20 -20.31
C LEU A 526 39.90 20.25 -21.04
N THR A 527 39.52 20.63 -22.26
CA THR A 527 40.24 21.66 -23.03
C THR A 527 40.20 23.01 -22.30
N GLU A 528 39.04 23.42 -21.80
CA GLU A 528 38.89 24.68 -21.07
C GLU A 528 39.62 24.66 -19.72
N VAL A 529 39.59 23.55 -19.00
CA VAL A 529 40.36 23.39 -17.74
C VAL A 529 41.86 23.54 -18.02
N ASN A 530 42.36 22.89 -19.06
CA ASN A 530 43.77 22.92 -19.42
C ASN A 530 44.23 24.31 -19.89
N SER A 531 43.35 25.13 -20.45
CA SER A 531 43.69 26.51 -20.84
C SER A 531 43.73 27.50 -19.67
N ASN A 532 43.02 27.22 -18.58
CA ASN A 532 42.92 28.13 -17.43
C ASN A 532 43.87 27.79 -16.25
N GLN A 533 44.47 26.60 -16.21
CA GLN A 533 45.39 26.21 -15.12
C GLN A 533 46.87 26.29 -15.53
N ASP A 534 47.69 26.90 -14.65
CA ASP A 534 49.15 26.82 -14.75
C ASP A 534 49.61 25.35 -14.73
N SER A 535 50.51 25.00 -15.66
CA SER A 535 51.02 23.65 -15.92
C SER A 535 51.60 22.89 -14.71
N SER A 536 51.81 23.57 -13.57
CA SER A 536 52.31 23.01 -12.32
C SER A 536 51.26 22.23 -11.52
N PHE A 537 49.96 22.60 -11.58
CA PHE A 537 48.91 21.93 -10.82
C PHE A 537 48.55 20.57 -11.44
N LEU A 538 48.38 20.54 -12.77
CA LEU A 538 48.09 19.33 -13.54
C LEU A 538 49.23 18.29 -13.45
N SER A 539 50.49 18.73 -13.44
CA SER A 539 51.64 17.83 -13.28
C SER A 539 51.73 17.22 -11.87
N SER A 540 51.33 17.95 -10.81
CA SER A 540 51.25 17.40 -9.46
C SER A 540 50.09 16.40 -9.29
N PHE A 541 48.96 16.64 -9.95
CA PHE A 541 47.76 15.81 -9.88
C PHE A 541 47.90 14.49 -10.66
N LEU A 542 48.56 14.53 -11.82
CA LEU A 542 48.88 13.32 -12.60
C LEU A 542 49.90 12.42 -11.86
N ASN A 543 50.78 13.00 -11.04
CA ASN A 543 51.77 12.26 -10.27
C ASN A 543 51.21 11.59 -9.00
N THR A 544 50.11 12.07 -8.43
CA THR A 544 49.49 11.48 -7.22
C THR A 544 48.50 10.36 -7.53
N GLY A 545 48.01 10.24 -8.78
CA GLY A 545 47.09 9.17 -9.21
C GLY A 545 47.73 7.81 -9.49
N SER A 546 49.06 7.67 -9.35
CA SER A 546 49.81 6.42 -9.61
C SER A 546 49.98 5.52 -8.38
N TYR A 547 49.43 5.91 -7.22
CA TYR A 547 49.51 5.14 -5.98
C TYR A 547 48.13 5.06 -5.30
N GLN A 548 47.23 4.22 -5.81
CA GLN A 548 46.19 3.49 -5.04
C GLN A 548 45.27 2.75 -6.03
N ASP A 549 45.65 1.52 -6.37
CA ASP A 549 44.75 0.47 -6.85
C ASP A 549 44.02 -0.20 -5.67
#